data_AF-A0A662APK8-F1
#
_entry.id   AF-A0A662APK8-F1
#
_cell.length_a   1.000
_cell.length_b   1.000
_cell.length_c   1.000
_cell.angle_alpha   90.00
_cell.angle_beta   90.00
_cell.angle_gamma   90.00
#
_symmetry.space_group_name_H-M   'P 1'
#
loop_
_entity.id
_entity.type
_entity.pdbx_description
1 polymer ?
#
loop_
_entity_poly.entity_id
_entity_poly.type
_entity_poly.pdbx_seq_one_letter_code
_entity_poly.pdbx_strand_id
1 'polypeptide(L)'
;MELQDLTSIWNMSDDSLSNNLKVNKDLFKEVSVSKIKSHLYEIKWSAIFEIVVNILFFNYLLGFIIKHYTDLNLLIPAVILQVIFILSIILKIYNLRLFYSINSQNSIVETQKSLARLKYLQLLDTKTLYFVIPVFSTAFLIVMTKAVLNLNLYFLDSWLIYNTIGSFFVGIVIVFLFKKYPSKNLQNAITFLDELKEIEKLN
;
A
#
# COMPACT_ATOMS: atom_id res chain seq x y z
N MET A 1 -63.29 10.20 15.22
CA MET A 1 -62.00 10.26 14.50
C MET A 1 -62.36 10.42 13.05
N GLU A 2 -61.99 11.55 12.45
CA GLU A 2 -62.33 11.81 11.06
C GLU A 2 -61.38 11.04 10.14
N LEU A 3 -61.83 10.65 8.94
CA LEU A 3 -61.01 9.96 7.94
C LEU A 3 -59.69 10.71 7.64
N GLN A 4 -59.72 12.03 7.79
CA GLN A 4 -58.58 12.92 7.64
C GLN A 4 -57.50 12.69 8.72
N ASP A 5 -57.88 12.38 9.95
CA ASP A 5 -56.94 12.07 11.05
C ASP A 5 -56.21 10.73 10.80
N LEU A 6 -56.92 9.72 10.30
CA LEU A 6 -56.31 8.42 9.97
C LEU A 6 -55.30 8.54 8.83
N THR A 7 -55.60 9.38 7.84
CA THR A 7 -54.72 9.61 6.68
C THR A 7 -53.45 10.35 7.09
N SER A 8 -53.55 11.34 7.98
CA SER A 8 -52.38 12.07 8.47
C SER A 8 -51.47 11.19 9.34
N ILE A 9 -52.03 10.34 10.20
CA ILE A 9 -51.27 9.37 11.01
C ILE A 9 -50.54 8.35 10.12
N TRP A 10 -51.20 7.87 9.07
CA TRP A 10 -50.59 6.93 8.12
C TRP A 10 -49.40 7.57 7.39
N ASN A 11 -49.59 8.78 6.84
CA ASN A 11 -48.51 9.50 6.15
C ASN A 11 -47.34 9.82 7.09
N MET A 12 -47.60 10.26 8.32
CA MET A 12 -46.54 10.49 9.30
C MET A 12 -45.77 9.20 9.64
N SER A 13 -46.46 8.07 9.70
CA SER A 13 -45.83 6.77 9.95
C SER A 13 -44.94 6.35 8.77
N ASP A 14 -45.40 6.54 7.53
CA ASP A 14 -44.64 6.22 6.32
C ASP A 14 -43.42 7.14 6.14
N ASP A 15 -43.58 8.44 6.43
CA ASP A 15 -42.47 9.40 6.48
C ASP A 15 -41.45 9.04 7.56
N SER A 16 -41.92 8.60 8.74
CA SER A 16 -41.00 8.14 9.80
C SER A 16 -40.26 6.87 9.40
N LEU A 17 -40.94 5.94 8.73
CA LEU A 17 -40.37 4.67 8.28
C LEU A 17 -39.31 4.90 7.20
N SER A 18 -39.61 5.73 6.19
CA SER A 18 -38.67 6.08 5.12
C SER A 18 -37.44 6.84 5.65
N ASN A 19 -37.63 7.76 6.59
CA ASN A 19 -36.53 8.45 7.26
C ASN A 19 -35.67 7.48 8.10
N ASN A 20 -36.30 6.59 8.87
CA ASN A 20 -35.59 5.56 9.65
C ASN A 20 -34.82 4.61 8.74
N LEU A 21 -35.38 4.19 7.61
CA LEU A 21 -34.70 3.36 6.61
C LEU A 21 -33.47 4.06 6.03
N LYS A 22 -33.60 5.36 5.69
CA LYS A 22 -32.48 6.15 5.19
C LYS A 22 -31.37 6.29 6.22
N VAL A 23 -31.70 6.65 7.46
CA VAL A 23 -30.74 6.76 8.57
C VAL A 23 -30.06 5.42 8.82
N ASN A 24 -30.81 4.32 8.86
CA ASN A 24 -30.25 2.97 9.04
C ASN A 24 -29.31 2.58 7.91
N LYS A 25 -29.64 2.93 6.65
CA LYS A 25 -28.77 2.69 5.49
C LYS A 25 -27.47 3.49 5.59
N ASP A 26 -27.54 4.75 5.99
CA ASP A 26 -26.37 5.62 6.15
C ASP A 26 -25.47 5.12 7.30
N LEU A 27 -26.05 4.75 8.45
CA LEU A 27 -25.34 4.15 9.58
C LEU A 27 -24.66 2.83 9.20
N PHE A 28 -25.38 1.96 8.49
CA PHE A 28 -24.84 0.69 8.01
C PHE A 28 -23.65 0.90 7.07
N LYS A 29 -23.75 1.88 6.17
CA LYS A 29 -22.68 2.27 5.25
C LYS A 29 -21.47 2.81 6.01
N GLU A 30 -21.68 3.64 7.01
CA GLU A 30 -20.62 4.19 7.85
C GLU A 30 -19.88 3.11 8.63
N VAL A 31 -20.61 2.21 9.30
CA VAL A 31 -20.05 1.06 10.01
C VAL A 31 -19.27 0.15 9.07
N SER A 32 -19.81 -0.10 7.87
CA SER A 32 -19.16 -0.91 6.84
C SER A 32 -17.84 -0.30 6.37
N VAL A 33 -17.82 1.00 6.06
CA VAL A 33 -16.59 1.70 5.66
C VAL A 33 -15.59 1.78 6.81
N SER A 34 -16.05 2.00 8.03
CA SER A 34 -15.19 1.99 9.23
C SER A 34 -14.49 0.64 9.41
N LYS A 35 -15.25 -0.46 9.24
CA LYS A 35 -14.71 -1.82 9.28
C LYS A 35 -13.71 -2.06 8.14
N ILE A 36 -13.96 -1.57 6.93
CA ILE A 36 -12.97 -1.67 5.84
C ILE A 36 -11.69 -0.91 6.21
N LYS A 37 -11.81 0.32 6.71
CA LYS A 37 -10.67 1.15 7.11
C LYS A 37 -9.84 0.50 8.22
N SER A 38 -10.46 -0.18 9.17
CA SER A 38 -9.73 -0.86 10.24
C SER A 38 -8.86 -2.00 9.70
N HIS A 39 -9.34 -2.75 8.72
CA HIS A 39 -8.53 -3.77 8.03
C HIS A 39 -7.38 -3.17 7.21
N LEU A 40 -7.57 -1.97 6.65
CA LEU A 40 -6.53 -1.29 5.88
C LEU A 40 -5.56 -0.46 6.74
N TYR A 41 -5.78 -0.38 8.05
CA TYR A 41 -5.00 0.47 8.95
C TYR A 41 -3.52 0.08 8.99
N GLU A 42 -3.24 -1.22 8.89
CA GLU A 42 -1.86 -1.74 8.75
C GLU A 42 -1.18 -1.22 7.48
N ILE A 43 -1.90 -1.17 6.35
CA ILE A 43 -1.37 -0.65 5.09
C ILE A 43 -1.03 0.83 5.21
N LYS A 44 -1.85 1.62 5.92
CA LYS A 44 -1.57 3.03 6.20
C LYS A 44 -0.28 3.20 6.99
N TRP A 45 -0.13 2.50 8.12
CA TRP A 45 1.05 2.65 8.96
C TRP A 45 2.32 2.12 8.31
N SER A 46 2.22 0.99 7.61
CA SER A 46 3.32 0.46 6.80
C SER A 46 3.77 1.49 5.75
N ALA A 47 2.84 2.09 5.00
CA ALA A 47 3.18 3.10 4.00
C ALA A 47 3.80 4.37 4.62
N ILE A 48 3.30 4.84 5.77
CA ILE A 48 3.89 6.00 6.48
C ILE A 48 5.31 5.68 6.94
N PHE A 49 5.50 4.53 7.58
CA PHE A 49 6.81 4.09 8.07
C PHE A 49 7.83 3.97 6.92
N GLU A 50 7.44 3.33 5.81
CA GLU A 50 8.29 3.21 4.64
C GLU A 50 8.65 4.57 4.03
N ILE A 51 7.71 5.52 3.94
CA ILE A 51 8.00 6.87 3.45
C ILE A 51 9.04 7.56 4.33
N VAL A 52 8.88 7.49 5.66
CA VAL A 52 9.83 8.11 6.61
C VAL A 52 11.22 7.49 6.44
N VAL A 53 11.31 6.17 6.43
CA VAL A 53 12.59 5.46 6.23
C VAL A 53 13.23 5.84 4.90
N ASN A 54 12.45 5.83 3.81
CA ASN A 54 12.96 6.17 2.49
C ASN A 54 13.45 7.63 2.41
N ILE A 55 12.77 8.58 3.07
CA ILE A 55 13.23 9.97 3.13
C ILE A 55 14.56 10.08 3.90
N LEU A 56 14.71 9.36 5.02
CA LEU A 56 15.97 9.36 5.78
C LEU A 56 17.13 8.82 4.92
N PHE A 57 16.94 7.68 4.26
CA PHE A 57 17.95 7.10 3.37
C PHE A 57 18.23 7.96 2.14
N PHE A 58 17.20 8.59 1.56
CA PHE A 58 17.34 9.52 0.44
C PHE A 58 18.27 10.69 0.78
N ASN A 59 18.09 11.30 1.96
CA ASN A 59 18.96 12.39 2.42
C ASN A 59 20.38 11.92 2.69
N TYR A 60 20.53 10.74 3.30
CA TYR A 60 21.84 10.14 3.53
C TYR A 60 22.60 9.88 2.22
N LEU A 61 21.92 9.33 1.22
CA LEU A 61 22.52 9.06 -0.10
C LEU A 61 22.90 10.33 -0.86
N LEU A 62 22.14 11.42 -0.74
CA LEU A 62 22.55 12.71 -1.31
C LEU A 62 23.90 13.16 -0.75
N GLY A 63 24.09 13.06 0.56
CA GLY A 63 25.38 13.36 1.20
C GLY A 63 26.51 12.45 0.69
N PHE A 64 26.22 11.15 0.52
CA PHE A 64 27.17 10.19 -0.04
C PHE A 64 27.56 10.54 -1.48
N ILE A 65 26.59 10.85 -2.33
CA ILE A 65 26.80 11.24 -3.74
C ILE A 65 27.67 12.49 -3.83
N ILE A 66 27.41 13.51 -3.02
CA ILE A 66 28.21 14.74 -3.00
C ILE A 66 29.65 14.44 -2.59
N LYS A 67 29.86 13.56 -1.61
CA LYS A 67 31.21 13.20 -1.14
C LYS A 67 32.00 12.36 -2.16
N HIS A 68 31.32 11.57 -2.97
CA HIS A 68 31.93 10.61 -3.90
C HIS A 68 31.63 10.91 -5.37
N TYR A 69 31.34 12.17 -5.72
CA TYR A 69 30.92 12.56 -7.08
C TYR A 69 31.95 12.27 -8.16
N THR A 70 33.24 12.19 -7.80
CA THR A 70 34.34 11.88 -8.72
C THR A 70 34.55 10.40 -8.97
N ASP A 71 34.04 9.51 -8.10
CA ASP A 71 34.23 8.06 -8.22
C ASP A 71 32.99 7.42 -8.86
N LEU A 72 33.07 7.20 -10.18
CA LEU A 72 31.97 6.64 -10.96
C LEU A 72 31.51 5.27 -10.45
N ASN A 73 32.41 4.46 -9.90
CA ASN A 73 32.09 3.12 -9.41
C ASN A 73 31.18 3.19 -8.17
N LEU A 74 31.29 4.24 -7.37
CA LEU A 74 30.41 4.46 -6.20
C LEU A 74 29.19 5.30 -6.55
N LEU A 75 29.33 6.20 -7.52
CA LEU A 75 28.26 7.09 -7.96
C LEU A 75 27.10 6.30 -8.60
N ILE A 76 27.39 5.34 -9.47
CA ILE A 76 26.35 4.58 -10.19
C ILE A 76 25.43 3.83 -9.22
N PRO A 77 25.93 3.00 -8.28
CA PRO A 77 25.10 2.34 -7.28
C PRO A 77 24.29 3.31 -6.42
N ALA A 78 24.89 4.43 -6.01
CA ALA A 78 24.22 5.43 -5.18
C ALA A 78 23.05 6.10 -5.94
N VAL A 79 23.23 6.44 -7.22
CA VAL A 79 22.18 6.99 -8.07
C VAL A 79 21.06 5.97 -8.31
N ILE A 80 21.40 4.69 -8.54
CA ILE A 80 20.40 3.62 -8.68
C ILE A 80 19.54 3.51 -7.42
N LEU A 81 20.16 3.48 -6.24
CA LEU A 81 19.42 3.48 -4.97
C LEU A 81 18.54 4.71 -4.82
N GLN A 82 19.03 5.90 -5.22
CA GLN A 82 18.26 7.13 -5.17
C GLN A 82 16.96 7.01 -5.99
N VAL A 83 17.06 6.48 -7.21
CA VAL A 83 15.90 6.27 -8.09
C VAL A 83 14.92 5.27 -7.46
N ILE A 84 15.42 4.16 -6.89
CA ILE A 84 14.59 3.17 -6.21
C ILE A 84 13.84 3.81 -5.04
N PHE A 85 14.50 4.63 -4.23
CA PHE A 85 13.85 5.33 -3.10
C PHE A 85 12.80 6.33 -3.56
N ILE A 86 13.07 7.12 -4.60
CA ILE A 86 12.08 8.06 -5.18
C ILE A 86 10.84 7.29 -5.65
N LEU A 87 11.02 6.23 -6.45
CA LEU A 87 9.91 5.43 -6.95
C LEU A 87 9.10 4.80 -5.82
N SER A 88 9.79 4.29 -4.79
CA SER A 88 9.15 3.73 -3.61
C SER A 88 8.31 4.76 -2.86
N ILE A 89 8.83 5.98 -2.65
CA ILE A 89 8.08 7.08 -2.02
C ILE A 89 6.83 7.42 -2.84
N ILE A 90 6.95 7.57 -4.16
CA ILE A 90 5.82 7.90 -5.05
C ILE A 90 4.73 6.83 -4.95
N LEU A 91 5.10 5.55 -5.01
CA LEU A 91 4.15 4.44 -4.89
C LEU A 91 3.45 4.41 -3.52
N LYS A 92 4.18 4.65 -2.43
CA LYS A 92 3.60 4.64 -1.08
C LYS A 92 2.71 5.86 -0.82
N ILE A 93 3.04 7.03 -1.38
CA ILE A 93 2.13 8.20 -1.40
C ILE A 93 0.85 7.86 -2.17
N TYR A 94 0.95 7.19 -3.32
CA TYR A 94 -0.23 6.77 -4.08
C TYR A 94 -1.10 5.77 -3.31
N ASN A 95 -0.50 4.81 -2.61
CA ASN A 95 -1.21 3.91 -1.69
C ASN A 95 -1.97 4.67 -0.60
N LEU A 96 -1.33 5.66 0.03
CA LEU A 96 -1.99 6.50 1.04
C LEU A 96 -3.13 7.31 0.45
N ARG A 97 -2.96 7.87 -0.75
CA ARG A 97 -4.04 8.59 -1.44
C ARG A 97 -5.25 7.68 -1.69
N LEU A 98 -5.03 6.45 -2.13
CA LEU A 98 -6.11 5.47 -2.32
C LEU A 98 -6.76 5.03 -1.01
N PHE A 99 -5.99 4.93 0.07
CA PHE A 99 -6.54 4.68 1.40
C PHE A 99 -7.47 5.83 1.84
N TYR A 100 -7.03 7.08 1.70
CA TYR A 100 -7.84 8.25 2.08
C TYR A 100 -9.03 8.49 1.16
N SER A 101 -9.00 7.99 -0.08
CA SER A 101 -10.17 8.05 -0.97
C SER A 101 -11.27 7.06 -0.60
N ILE A 102 -11.10 6.19 0.39
CA ILE A 102 -12.18 5.32 0.89
C ILE A 102 -12.96 6.11 1.95
N ASN A 103 -14.20 6.49 1.64
CA ASN A 103 -15.06 7.26 2.55
C ASN A 103 -16.52 6.80 2.47
N SER A 104 -17.30 7.01 3.55
CA SER A 104 -18.73 6.65 3.64
C SER A 104 -19.61 7.46 2.70
N GLN A 105 -19.14 8.61 2.22
CA GLN A 105 -19.85 9.41 1.21
C GLN A 105 -19.79 8.79 -0.19
N ASN A 106 -18.77 7.99 -0.48
CA ASN A 106 -18.56 7.42 -1.81
C ASN A 106 -19.55 6.27 -2.07
N SER A 107 -19.83 6.01 -3.34
CA SER A 107 -20.60 4.82 -3.72
C SER A 107 -19.84 3.53 -3.35
N ILE A 108 -20.58 2.44 -3.15
CA ILE A 108 -19.98 1.11 -2.92
C ILE A 108 -19.07 0.74 -4.10
N VAL A 109 -19.47 1.07 -5.32
CA VAL A 109 -18.69 0.85 -6.55
C VAL A 109 -17.35 1.59 -6.53
N GLU A 110 -17.31 2.85 -6.09
CA GLU A 110 -16.06 3.61 -5.96
C GLU A 110 -15.13 3.04 -4.90
N THR A 111 -15.71 2.55 -3.79
CA THR A 111 -14.94 1.89 -2.73
C THR A 111 -14.34 0.58 -3.23
N GLN A 112 -15.11 -0.24 -3.95
CA GLN A 112 -14.62 -1.46 -4.61
C GLN A 112 -13.50 -1.15 -5.60
N LYS A 113 -13.65 -0.10 -6.43
CA LYS A 113 -12.63 0.32 -7.39
C LYS A 113 -11.32 0.73 -6.69
N SER A 114 -11.42 1.43 -5.56
CA SER A 114 -10.26 1.85 -4.77
C SER A 114 -9.54 0.66 -4.14
N LEU A 115 -10.28 -0.30 -3.58
CA LEU A 115 -9.71 -1.55 -3.04
C LEU A 115 -9.09 -2.43 -4.13
N ALA A 116 -9.74 -2.55 -5.30
CA ALA A 116 -9.20 -3.30 -6.42
C ALA A 116 -7.87 -2.69 -6.91
N ARG A 117 -7.76 -1.36 -6.93
CA ARG A 117 -6.51 -0.66 -7.23
C ARG A 117 -5.44 -0.92 -6.17
N LEU A 118 -5.78 -0.87 -4.88
CA LEU A 118 -4.84 -1.22 -3.80
C LEU A 118 -4.32 -2.67 -3.95
N LYS A 119 -5.21 -3.62 -4.26
CA LYS A 119 -4.84 -5.02 -4.55
C LYS A 119 -3.89 -5.12 -5.73
N TYR A 120 -4.20 -4.42 -6.82
CA TYR A 120 -3.34 -4.40 -7.99
C TYR A 120 -1.95 -3.86 -7.67
N LEU A 121 -1.87 -2.76 -6.92
CA LEU A 121 -0.58 -2.18 -6.51
C LEU A 121 0.21 -3.11 -5.62
N GLN A 122 -0.44 -3.80 -4.67
CA GLN A 122 0.25 -4.78 -3.83
C GLN A 122 0.81 -5.95 -4.64
N LEU A 123 0.07 -6.42 -5.64
CA LEU A 123 0.54 -7.46 -6.56
C LEU A 123 1.70 -6.96 -7.43
N LEU A 124 1.64 -5.71 -7.89
CA LEU A 124 2.72 -5.08 -8.64
C LEU A 124 3.98 -4.95 -7.78
N ASP A 125 3.84 -4.45 -6.54
CA ASP A 125 4.92 -4.34 -5.56
C ASP A 125 5.58 -5.71 -5.30
N THR A 126 4.77 -6.75 -5.12
CA THR A 126 5.24 -8.13 -4.95
C THR A 126 6.01 -8.64 -6.18
N LYS A 127 5.59 -8.28 -7.39
CA LYS A 127 6.28 -8.69 -8.63
C LYS A 127 7.56 -7.90 -8.86
N THR A 128 7.59 -6.61 -8.53
CA THR A 128 8.78 -5.78 -8.71
C THR A 128 9.90 -6.19 -7.76
N LEU A 129 9.60 -6.78 -6.59
CA LEU A 129 10.60 -7.33 -5.67
C LEU A 129 11.59 -8.31 -6.31
N TYR A 130 11.20 -9.08 -7.33
CA TYR A 130 12.12 -9.95 -8.07
C TYR A 130 13.32 -9.21 -8.66
N PHE A 131 13.11 -7.98 -9.11
CA PHE A 131 14.13 -7.13 -9.72
C PHE A 131 14.73 -6.15 -8.71
N VAL A 132 13.90 -5.60 -7.83
CA VAL A 132 14.33 -4.61 -6.84
C VAL A 132 15.29 -5.25 -5.84
N ILE A 133 15.04 -6.45 -5.32
CA ILE A 133 15.90 -7.05 -4.28
C ILE A 133 17.35 -7.26 -4.77
N PRO A 134 17.62 -7.89 -5.93
CA PRO A 134 18.99 -8.07 -6.41
C PRO A 134 19.70 -6.74 -6.67
N VAL A 135 19.02 -5.81 -7.33
CA VAL A 135 19.60 -4.50 -7.67
C VAL A 135 19.85 -3.67 -6.41
N PHE A 136 18.87 -3.61 -5.52
CA PHE A 136 18.95 -2.89 -4.26
C PHE A 136 20.05 -3.46 -3.37
N SER A 137 20.05 -4.76 -3.11
CA SER A 137 21.01 -5.38 -2.19
C SER A 137 22.47 -5.19 -2.64
N THR A 138 22.78 -5.43 -3.91
CA THR A 138 24.13 -5.22 -4.43
C THR A 138 24.54 -3.75 -4.35
N ALA A 139 23.68 -2.83 -4.81
CA ALA A 139 24.00 -1.40 -4.77
C ALA A 139 24.12 -0.88 -3.32
N PHE A 140 23.22 -1.32 -2.44
CA PHE A 140 23.19 -0.96 -1.02
C PHE A 140 24.45 -1.43 -0.31
N LEU A 141 24.88 -2.68 -0.51
CA LEU A 141 26.09 -3.19 0.13
C LEU A 141 27.35 -2.47 -0.34
N ILE A 142 27.46 -2.14 -1.63
CA ILE A 142 28.57 -1.34 -2.17
C ILE A 142 28.66 0.01 -1.45
N VAL A 143 27.53 0.74 -1.41
CA VAL A 143 27.47 2.08 -0.81
C VAL A 143 27.71 2.01 0.71
N MET A 144 27.03 1.11 1.42
CA MET A 144 27.13 1.01 2.88
C MET A 144 28.52 0.57 3.35
N THR A 145 29.13 -0.39 2.67
CA THR A 145 30.47 -0.85 3.02
C THR A 145 31.49 0.25 2.83
N LYS A 146 31.37 1.04 1.75
CA LYS A 146 32.22 2.20 1.55
C LYS A 146 31.94 3.31 2.57
N ALA A 147 30.68 3.57 2.90
CA ALA A 147 30.33 4.66 3.79
C ALA A 147 30.68 4.38 5.26
N VAL A 148 30.54 3.14 5.72
CA VAL A 148 30.75 2.75 7.12
C VAL A 148 32.16 2.22 7.37
N LEU A 149 32.67 1.34 6.50
CA LEU A 149 33.97 0.67 6.69
C LEU A 149 35.09 1.32 5.86
N ASN A 150 34.77 2.28 4.99
CA ASN A 150 35.69 2.86 4.01
C ASN A 150 36.32 1.85 3.04
N LEU A 151 35.79 0.63 2.97
CA LEU A 151 36.27 -0.44 2.10
C LEU A 151 35.63 -0.34 0.72
N ASN A 152 36.42 -0.58 -0.32
CA ASN A 152 35.93 -0.63 -1.68
C ASN A 152 35.71 -2.11 -2.09
N LEU A 153 34.43 -2.51 -2.24
CA LEU A 153 34.05 -3.89 -2.57
C LEU A 153 34.41 -4.31 -3.99
N TYR A 154 34.77 -3.37 -4.87
CA TYR A 154 35.22 -3.67 -6.23
C TYR A 154 36.57 -4.41 -6.25
N PHE A 155 37.32 -4.47 -5.15
CA PHE A 155 38.53 -5.31 -5.08
C PHE A 155 38.24 -6.80 -4.88
N LEU A 156 36.97 -7.18 -4.62
CA LEU A 156 36.54 -8.55 -4.37
C LEU A 156 35.57 -9.01 -5.47
N ASP A 157 36.06 -9.12 -6.71
CA ASP A 157 35.23 -9.42 -7.89
C ASP A 157 34.34 -10.68 -7.72
N SER A 158 34.90 -11.75 -7.16
CA SER A 158 34.14 -12.99 -6.91
C SER A 158 32.98 -12.78 -5.93
N TRP A 159 33.17 -11.89 -4.94
CA TRP A 159 32.15 -11.61 -3.92
C TRP A 159 30.93 -10.91 -4.53
N LEU A 160 31.11 -9.98 -5.48
CA LEU A 160 30.00 -9.29 -6.15
C LEU A 160 29.11 -10.26 -6.94
N ILE A 161 29.72 -11.26 -7.59
CA ILE A 161 29.00 -12.29 -8.34
C ILE A 161 28.19 -13.17 -7.38
N TYR A 162 28.81 -13.68 -6.30
CA TYR A 162 28.11 -14.50 -5.30
C TYR A 162 26.99 -13.74 -4.61
N ASN A 163 27.22 -12.47 -4.26
CA ASN A 163 26.20 -11.63 -3.65
C ASN A 163 25.02 -11.43 -4.59
N THR A 164 25.27 -11.10 -5.85
CA THR A 164 24.20 -10.88 -6.84
C THR A 164 23.37 -12.14 -7.05
N ILE A 165 24.02 -13.29 -7.25
CA ILE A 165 23.32 -14.58 -7.38
C ILE A 165 22.54 -14.91 -6.10
N GLY A 166 23.16 -14.74 -4.92
CA GLY A 166 22.52 -14.96 -3.63
C GLY A 166 21.27 -14.10 -3.44
N SER A 167 21.35 -12.82 -3.80
CA SER A 167 20.21 -11.90 -3.72
C SER A 167 19.07 -12.26 -4.68
N PHE A 168 19.37 -12.84 -5.85
CA PHE A 168 18.33 -13.40 -6.71
C PHE A 168 17.61 -14.58 -6.05
N PHE A 169 18.33 -15.50 -5.44
CA PHE A 169 17.71 -16.62 -4.69
C PHE A 169 16.85 -16.12 -3.54
N VAL A 170 17.37 -15.17 -2.75
CA VAL A 170 16.61 -14.54 -1.65
C VAL A 170 15.36 -13.85 -2.19
N GLY A 171 15.47 -13.10 -3.30
CA GLY A 171 14.33 -12.46 -3.96
C GLY A 171 13.25 -13.47 -4.36
N ILE A 172 13.63 -14.61 -4.94
CA ILE A 172 12.70 -15.69 -5.31
C ILE A 172 11.98 -16.24 -4.08
N VAL A 173 12.71 -16.52 -3.00
CA VAL A 173 12.13 -17.05 -1.76
C VAL A 173 11.15 -16.05 -1.14
N ILE A 174 11.53 -14.77 -1.06
CA ILE A 174 10.68 -13.71 -0.51
C ILE A 174 9.40 -13.56 -1.32
N VAL A 175 9.50 -13.50 -2.66
CA VAL A 175 8.30 -13.37 -3.49
C VAL A 175 7.42 -14.62 -3.42
N PHE A 176 8.02 -15.81 -3.34
CA PHE A 176 7.26 -17.04 -3.12
C PHE A 176 6.49 -17.01 -1.80
N LEU A 177 7.12 -16.55 -0.71
CA LEU A 177 6.46 -16.38 0.58
C LEU A 177 5.31 -15.38 0.52
N PHE A 178 5.51 -14.21 -0.10
CA PHE A 178 4.43 -13.22 -0.24
C PHE A 178 3.29 -13.70 -1.14
N LYS A 179 3.58 -14.49 -2.17
CA LYS A 179 2.55 -15.11 -3.01
C LYS A 179 1.77 -16.19 -2.26
N LYS A 180 2.45 -16.96 -1.40
CA LYS A 180 1.84 -18.03 -0.59
C LYS A 180 1.01 -17.48 0.58
N TYR A 181 1.42 -16.36 1.15
CA TYR A 181 0.75 -15.71 2.28
C TYR A 181 0.36 -14.27 1.92
N PRO A 182 -0.64 -14.09 1.03
CA PRO A 182 -1.17 -12.76 0.71
C PRO A 182 -1.77 -12.09 1.96
N SER A 183 -1.86 -10.76 1.96
CA SER A 183 -2.40 -10.01 3.09
C SER A 183 -3.84 -10.42 3.39
N LYS A 184 -4.03 -11.13 4.51
CA LYS A 184 -5.36 -11.57 4.98
C LYS A 184 -6.31 -10.38 5.13
N ASN A 185 -5.79 -9.24 5.59
CA ASN A 185 -6.57 -8.03 5.82
C ASN A 185 -7.19 -7.44 4.55
N LEU A 186 -6.47 -7.45 3.42
CA LEU A 186 -7.01 -6.98 2.16
C LEU A 186 -8.04 -7.97 1.58
N GLN A 187 -7.81 -9.27 1.74
CA GLN A 187 -8.78 -10.28 1.34
C GLN A 187 -10.08 -10.13 2.14
N ASN A 188 -9.98 -10.00 3.46
CA ASN A 188 -11.15 -9.80 4.33
C ASN A 188 -11.94 -8.54 3.94
N ALA A 189 -11.25 -7.44 3.62
CA ALA A 189 -11.91 -6.21 3.17
C ALA A 189 -12.66 -6.38 1.83
N ILE A 190 -12.11 -7.18 0.91
CA ILE A 190 -12.75 -7.47 -0.38
C ILE A 190 -13.94 -8.41 -0.19
N THR A 191 -13.76 -9.51 0.54
CA THR A 191 -14.83 -10.47 0.83
C THR A 191 -16.01 -9.80 1.52
N PHE A 192 -15.74 -8.94 2.51
CA PHE A 192 -16.80 -8.17 3.18
C PHE A 192 -17.54 -7.22 2.23
N LEU A 193 -16.86 -6.60 1.25
CA LEU A 193 -17.54 -5.79 0.23
C LEU A 193 -18.37 -6.61 -0.75
N ASP A 194 -17.94 -7.83 -1.06
CA ASP A 194 -18.69 -8.72 -1.93
C ASP A 194 -19.99 -9.18 -1.23
N GLU A 195 -19.91 -9.52 0.06
CA GLU A 195 -21.09 -9.80 0.92
C GLU A 195 -22.07 -8.62 0.94
N LEU A 196 -21.58 -7.38 1.08
CA LEU A 196 -22.42 -6.18 1.07
C LEU A 196 -23.15 -5.98 -0.27
N LYS A 197 -22.51 -6.32 -1.38
CA LYS A 197 -23.10 -6.22 -2.71
C LYS A 197 -24.22 -7.25 -2.92
N GLU A 198 -24.09 -8.44 -2.34
CA GLU A 198 -25.15 -9.44 -2.39
C GLU A 198 -26.37 -9.01 -1.57
N ILE A 199 -26.16 -8.41 -0.39
CA ILE A 199 -27.24 -7.85 0.43
C ILE A 199 -27.98 -6.73 -0.29
N GLU A 200 -27.27 -5.84 -0.99
CA GLU A 200 -27.88 -4.74 -1.75
C GLU A 200 -28.67 -5.21 -2.98
N LYS A 201 -28.42 -6.41 -3.50
CA LYS A 201 -29.22 -6.99 -4.60
C LYS A 201 -30.52 -7.67 -4.14
N LEU A 202 -30.60 -8.04 -2.86
CA LEU A 202 -31.75 -8.75 -2.28
C LEU A 202 -32.84 -7.79 -1.77
N ASN A 203 -32.48 -6.53 -1.53
CA ASN A 203 -33.39 -5.44 -1.15
C ASN A 203 -33.73 -4.57 -2.36
#